data_AF-A0A6V8NP76-F1
#
_entry.id   AF-A0A6V8NP76-F1
#
_cell.length_a   1.000
_cell.length_b   1.000
_cell.length_c   1.000
_cell.angle_alpha   90.00
_cell.angle_beta   90.00
_cell.angle_gamma   90.00
#
_symmetry.space_group_name_H-M   'P 1'
#
loop_
_entity.id
_entity.type
_entity.pdbx_description
1 polymer ?
#
loop_
_entity_poly.entity_id
_entity_poly.type
_entity_poly.pdbx_seq_one_letter_code
_entity_poly.pdbx_strand_id
1 'polypeptide(L)'
;MTCNLLYLFIGLTIFTVVTLTLLKEMKKKADNDNIGPKTASRDERVSLTRRQKMVLSLVTELEEVGPTRISEELDISLTTAYRELTFLEHAGFITSGSQGKRRVASKGLEYLKQLART
;
A
#
# COMPACT_ATOMS: atom_id res chain seq x y z
N MET A 1 16.88 -9.15 -22.37
CA MET A 1 17.11 -8.64 -20.99
C MET A 1 16.74 -7.16 -20.94
N THR A 2 15.46 -6.81 -20.79
CA THR A 2 14.98 -5.41 -20.94
C THR A 2 14.06 -4.90 -19.83
N CYS A 3 13.56 -5.76 -18.93
CA CYS A 3 12.55 -5.37 -17.94
C CYS A 3 13.02 -4.35 -16.87
N ASN A 4 14.31 -4.32 -16.50
CA ASN A 4 14.76 -3.51 -15.36
C ASN A 4 14.79 -1.99 -15.62
N LEU A 5 14.90 -1.55 -16.88
CA LEU A 5 15.01 -0.12 -17.19
C LEU A 5 13.64 0.59 -17.18
N LEU A 6 12.57 -0.12 -17.54
CA LEU A 6 11.21 0.44 -17.57
C LEU A 6 10.68 0.72 -16.15
N TYR A 7 10.97 -0.15 -15.18
CA TYR A 7 10.63 0.06 -13.78
C TYR A 7 11.31 1.29 -13.17
N LEU A 8 12.54 1.62 -13.60
CA LEU A 8 13.25 2.81 -13.12
C LEU A 8 12.62 4.11 -13.63
N PHE A 9 12.21 4.16 -14.90
CA PHE A 9 11.52 5.33 -15.49
C PHE A 9 10.09 5.51 -14.96
N ILE A 10 9.36 4.42 -14.77
CA ILE A 10 8.04 4.44 -14.12
C ILE A 10 8.18 4.92 -12.68
N GLY A 11 9.15 4.38 -11.91
CA GLY A 11 9.45 4.83 -10.55
C GLY A 11 9.79 6.32 -10.46
N LEU A 12 10.66 6.81 -11.35
CA LEU A 12 11.12 8.20 -11.36
C LEU A 12 9.98 9.20 -11.64
N THR A 13 9.09 8.89 -12.60
CA THR A 13 7.95 9.76 -12.93
C THR A 13 6.88 9.77 -11.84
N ILE A 14 6.59 8.62 -11.22
CA ILE A 14 5.66 8.55 -10.07
C ILE A 14 6.21 9.33 -8.87
N PHE A 15 7.52 9.22 -8.60
CA PHE A 15 8.17 9.94 -7.51
C PHE A 15 7.98 11.46 -7.67
N THR A 16 8.17 11.98 -8.88
CA THR A 16 7.94 13.41 -9.19
C THR A 16 6.49 13.86 -8.94
N VAL A 17 5.50 13.08 -9.38
CA VAL A 17 4.08 13.41 -9.17
C VAL A 17 3.72 13.38 -7.68
N VAL A 18 4.21 12.39 -6.93
CA VAL A 18 3.98 12.30 -5.48
C VAL A 18 4.61 13.47 -4.73
N THR A 19 5.82 13.91 -5.09
CA THR A 19 6.45 15.10 -4.49
C THR A 19 5.64 16.37 -4.73
N LEU A 20 5.13 16.58 -5.95
CA LEU A 20 4.24 17.71 -6.28
C LEU A 20 2.88 17.62 -5.55
N THR A 21 2.34 16.41 -5.37
CA THR A 21 1.13 16.21 -4.56
C THR A 21 1.35 16.54 -3.08
N LEU A 22 2.47 16.10 -2.49
CA LEU A 22 2.81 16.43 -1.09
C LEU A 22 2.95 17.95 -0.86
N LEU A 23 3.55 18.67 -1.82
CA LEU A 23 3.66 20.14 -1.79
C LEU A 23 2.30 20.83 -1.94
N LYS A 24 1.35 20.20 -2.65
CA LYS A 24 -0.04 20.69 -2.80
C LYS A 24 -0.89 20.45 -1.55
N GLU A 25 -0.72 19.32 -0.86
CA GLU A 25 -1.41 19.02 0.41
C GLU A 25 -0.96 19.96 1.55
N MET A 26 0.32 20.34 1.59
CA MET A 26 0.84 21.34 2.53
C MET A 26 0.12 22.70 2.49
N LYS A 27 -0.50 23.05 1.35
CA LYS A 27 -1.27 24.29 1.19
C LYS A 27 -2.78 24.14 1.46
N LYS A 28 -3.27 22.90 1.60
CA LYS A 28 -4.70 22.61 1.83
C LYS A 28 -5.01 22.23 3.28
N LYS A 29 -4.01 21.80 4.06
CA LYS A 29 -4.19 21.37 5.46
C LYS A 29 -3.98 22.48 6.50
N ALA A 30 -4.77 23.55 6.40
CA ALA A 30 -4.76 24.65 7.38
C ALA A 30 -6.05 24.75 8.24
N ASP A 31 -7.10 23.98 7.93
CA ASP A 31 -8.45 24.16 8.52
C ASP A 31 -9.18 22.85 8.91
N ASN A 32 -8.56 21.66 8.75
CA ASN A 32 -9.22 20.43 9.19
C ASN A 32 -8.27 19.31 9.65
N ASP A 33 -8.47 18.93 10.91
CA ASP A 33 -7.99 17.79 11.69
C ASP A 33 -6.55 17.23 11.53
N ASN A 34 -5.82 17.30 12.66
CA ASN A 34 -5.26 16.16 13.41
C ASN A 34 -5.18 14.80 12.66
N ILE A 35 -4.10 14.00 12.61
CA ILE A 35 -2.70 13.92 13.09
C ILE A 35 -2.00 13.03 12.02
N GLY A 36 -0.69 13.02 11.75
CA GLY A 36 0.49 13.71 12.26
C GLY A 36 1.73 12.80 12.05
N PRO A 37 2.92 13.30 11.69
CA PRO A 37 4.06 12.44 11.35
C PRO A 37 4.74 11.90 12.62
N LYS A 38 4.85 10.58 12.79
CA LYS A 38 5.73 9.99 13.79
C LYS A 38 6.48 8.75 13.32
N THR A 39 7.71 8.68 13.84
CA THR A 39 8.70 7.64 13.65
C THR A 39 8.75 6.75 14.89
N ALA A 40 8.78 5.43 14.67
CA ALA A 40 9.48 4.46 15.50
C ALA A 40 9.29 4.54 17.03
N SER A 41 8.15 4.05 17.52
CA SER A 41 8.07 3.47 18.87
C SER A 41 7.17 2.24 18.91
N ARG A 42 7.45 1.31 19.83
CA ARG A 42 6.76 0.02 19.97
C ARG A 42 5.26 0.25 20.23
N ASP A 43 4.42 -0.55 19.56
CA ASP A 43 2.95 -0.55 19.65
C ASP A 43 2.19 0.66 19.06
N GLU A 44 2.70 1.24 17.96
CA GLU A 44 1.84 2.01 17.04
C GLU A 44 0.95 1.05 16.23
N ARG A 45 -0.36 1.04 16.56
CA ARG A 45 -1.40 0.39 15.76
C ARG A 45 -1.51 1.08 14.39
N VAL A 46 -0.77 0.59 13.40
CA VAL A 46 -0.77 1.12 12.03
C VAL A 46 -2.19 1.07 11.46
N SER A 47 -2.87 2.22 11.45
CA SER A 47 -4.24 2.35 10.97
C SER A 47 -4.25 2.42 9.45
N LEU A 48 -4.59 1.30 8.80
CA LEU A 48 -4.71 1.24 7.35
C LEU A 48 -5.92 2.05 6.86
N THR A 49 -5.72 2.78 5.77
CA THR A 49 -6.81 3.49 5.07
C THR A 49 -7.85 2.51 4.52
N ARG A 50 -9.06 2.99 4.19
CA ARG A 50 -10.13 2.13 3.62
C ARG A 50 -9.65 1.36 2.39
N ARG A 51 -8.89 1.99 1.48
CA ARG A 51 -8.36 1.33 0.28
C ARG A 51 -7.35 0.24 0.64
N GLN A 52 -6.44 0.50 1.58
CA GLN A 52 -5.44 -0.47 2.03
C GLN A 52 -6.07 -1.67 2.74
N LYS A 53 -7.16 -1.46 3.49
CA LYS A 53 -7.95 -2.56 4.07
C LYS A 53 -8.58 -3.44 2.98
N MET A 54 -9.14 -2.85 1.93
CA MET A 54 -9.69 -3.60 0.78
C MET A 54 -8.59 -4.39 0.04
N VAL A 55 -7.44 -3.75 -0.24
CA VAL A 55 -6.27 -4.42 -0.81
C VAL A 55 -5.81 -5.60 0.06
N LEU A 56 -5.74 -5.43 1.38
CA LEU A 56 -5.33 -6.48 2.31
C LEU A 56 -6.33 -7.65 2.40
N SER A 57 -7.64 -7.36 2.36
CA SER A 57 -8.69 -8.39 2.29
C SER A 57 -8.53 -9.22 1.02
N LEU A 58 -8.40 -8.56 -0.14
CA LEU A 58 -8.23 -9.22 -1.43
C LEU A 58 -6.96 -10.08 -1.52
N VAL A 59 -5.84 -9.61 -0.96
CA VAL A 59 -4.59 -10.41 -0.84
C VAL A 59 -4.82 -11.67 0.02
N THR A 60 -5.69 -11.60 1.02
CA THR A 60 -6.03 -12.73 1.90
C THR A 60 -6.93 -13.73 1.21
N GLU A 61 -7.95 -13.25 0.49
CA GLU A 61 -8.94 -14.07 -0.23
C GLU A 61 -8.33 -14.81 -1.42
N LEU A 62 -7.36 -14.21 -2.12
CA LEU A 62 -6.69 -14.81 -3.28
C LEU A 62 -5.41 -15.60 -2.92
N GLU A 63 -5.00 -15.60 -1.65
CA GLU A 63 -3.73 -16.10 -1.07
C GLU A 63 -2.42 -15.52 -1.65
N GLU A 64 -2.34 -15.37 -2.97
CA GLU A 64 -1.18 -14.91 -3.72
C GLU A 64 -1.63 -14.02 -4.89
N VAL A 65 -1.31 -12.73 -4.81
CA VAL A 65 -1.82 -11.72 -5.75
C VAL A 65 -0.73 -10.78 -6.26
N GLY A 66 -0.85 -10.37 -7.53
CA GLY A 66 0.01 -9.37 -8.17
C GLY A 66 -0.68 -8.03 -8.36
N PRO A 67 0.05 -6.94 -8.64
CA PRO A 67 -0.52 -5.59 -8.81
C PRO A 67 -1.57 -5.53 -9.92
N THR A 68 -1.42 -6.31 -11.00
CA THR A 68 -2.41 -6.40 -12.09
C THR A 68 -3.76 -6.88 -11.60
N ARG A 69 -3.79 -7.94 -10.79
CA ARG A 69 -5.04 -8.53 -10.31
C ARG A 69 -5.78 -7.62 -9.32
N ILE A 70 -5.04 -6.85 -8.52
CA ILE A 70 -5.62 -5.82 -7.65
C ILE A 70 -6.11 -4.61 -8.45
N SER A 71 -5.44 -4.27 -9.56
CA SER A 71 -5.88 -3.23 -10.48
C SER A 71 -7.22 -3.57 -11.12
N GLU A 72 -7.38 -4.82 -11.56
CA GLU A 72 -8.63 -5.37 -12.12
C GLU A 72 -9.77 -5.37 -11.09
N GLU A 73 -9.54 -5.92 -9.90
CA GLU A 73 -10.62 -6.15 -8.92
C GLU A 73 -11.10 -4.88 -8.19
N LEU A 74 -10.20 -3.92 -7.94
CA LEU A 74 -10.52 -2.69 -7.20
C LEU A 74 -10.79 -1.47 -8.10
N ASP A 75 -10.78 -1.65 -9.43
CA ASP A 75 -10.87 -0.59 -10.45
C ASP A 75 -9.93 0.61 -10.15
N ILE A 76 -8.67 0.28 -9.83
CA ILE A 76 -7.60 1.26 -9.59
C ILE A 76 -6.49 1.08 -10.61
N SER A 77 -5.73 2.13 -10.91
CA SER A 77 -4.58 2.00 -11.82
C SER A 77 -3.54 1.02 -11.27
N LEU A 78 -2.89 0.28 -12.18
CA LEU A 78 -1.77 -0.65 -11.88
C LEU A 78 -0.72 0.00 -10.98
N THR A 79 -0.45 1.29 -11.23
CA THR A 79 0.45 2.16 -10.47
C THR A 79 0.00 2.35 -9.02
N THR A 80 -1.30 2.53 -8.79
CA THR A 80 -1.89 2.66 -7.45
C THR A 80 -1.85 1.31 -6.75
N ALA A 81 -2.27 0.23 -7.41
CA ALA A 81 -2.20 -1.13 -6.87
C ALA A 81 -0.76 -1.51 -6.44
N TYR A 82 0.24 -1.20 -7.26
CA TYR A 82 1.65 -1.41 -6.92
C TYR A 82 2.07 -0.62 -5.67
N ARG A 83 1.69 0.66 -5.57
CA ARG A 83 2.01 1.51 -4.41
C ARG A 83 1.36 1.02 -3.11
N GLU A 84 0.07 0.66 -3.14
CA GLU A 84 -0.63 0.16 -1.95
C GLU A 84 -0.03 -1.18 -1.49
N LEU A 85 0.32 -2.07 -2.42
CA LEU A 85 1.04 -3.31 -2.10
C LEU A 85 2.42 -3.04 -1.50
N THR A 86 3.24 -2.19 -2.10
CA THR A 86 4.57 -1.84 -1.55
C THR A 86 4.45 -1.18 -0.16
N PHE A 87 3.40 -0.40 0.10
CA PHE A 87 3.13 0.15 1.44
C PHE A 87 2.78 -0.95 2.46
N LEU A 88 1.89 -1.88 2.11
CA LEU A 88 1.53 -3.02 2.97
C LEU A 88 2.72 -3.95 3.24
N GLU A 89 3.63 -4.08 2.26
CA GLU A 89 4.87 -4.85 2.35
C GLU A 89 5.86 -4.21 3.32
N HIS A 90 6.12 -2.90 3.19
CA HIS A 90 6.95 -2.14 4.14
C HIS A 90 6.35 -2.10 5.55
N ALA A 91 5.01 -2.09 5.68
CA ALA A 91 4.33 -2.19 6.96
C ALA A 91 4.32 -3.61 7.56
N GLY A 92 4.81 -4.62 6.83
CA GLY A 92 4.89 -6.02 7.26
C GLY A 92 3.55 -6.76 7.29
N PHE A 93 2.52 -6.26 6.60
CA PHE A 93 1.22 -6.93 6.49
C PHE A 93 1.19 -7.98 5.37
N ILE A 94 2.05 -7.84 4.36
CA ILE A 94 2.21 -8.79 3.26
C ILE A 94 3.70 -9.07 3.01
N THR A 95 4.00 -10.23 2.45
CA THR A 95 5.35 -10.67 2.11
C THR A 95 5.46 -10.91 0.60
N SER A 96 6.59 -10.54 -0.01
CA SER A 96 6.92 -10.90 -1.39
C SER A 96 7.09 -12.42 -1.52
N GLY A 97 6.29 -13.03 -2.40
CA GLY A 97 6.45 -14.42 -2.81
C GLY A 97 7.42 -14.56 -3.98
N SER A 98 7.49 -15.75 -4.57
CA SER A 98 8.25 -15.95 -5.80
C SER A 98 7.58 -15.21 -6.98
N GLN A 99 8.41 -14.75 -7.92
CA GLN A 99 7.97 -14.08 -9.16
C GLN A 99 7.13 -12.79 -8.99
N GLY A 100 7.35 -12.01 -7.92
CA GLY A 100 6.76 -10.67 -7.76
C GLY A 100 5.27 -10.64 -7.41
N LYS A 101 4.69 -11.81 -7.15
CA LYS A 101 3.41 -11.94 -6.46
C LYS A 101 3.61 -11.73 -4.95
N ARG A 102 2.56 -11.37 -4.24
CA ARG A 102 2.61 -11.11 -2.78
C ARG A 102 1.54 -11.91 -2.06
N ARG A 103 1.89 -12.38 -0.86
CA ARG A 103 1.02 -13.18 0.02
C ARG A 103 0.82 -12.45 1.34
N VAL A 104 -0.31 -12.69 2.01
CA VAL A 104 -0.55 -12.04 3.31
C VAL A 104 0.36 -12.62 4.39
N ALA A 105 0.91 -11.76 5.25
CA ALA A 105 1.76 -12.16 6.37
C ALA A 105 0.90 -12.42 7.62
N SER A 106 1.45 -13.12 8.63
CA SER A 106 0.76 -13.41 9.89
C SER A 106 0.19 -12.14 10.57
N LYS A 107 0.92 -11.03 10.50
CA LYS A 107 0.51 -9.71 10.99
C LYS A 107 -0.70 -9.14 10.22
N GLY A 108 -0.80 -9.40 8.91
CA GLY A 108 -1.94 -9.03 8.07
C GLY A 108 -3.20 -9.79 8.46
N LEU A 109 -3.09 -11.11 8.66
CA LEU A 109 -4.20 -11.95 9.16
C LEU A 109 -4.67 -11.49 10.54
N GLU A 110 -3.75 -11.18 11.44
CA GLU A 110 -4.08 -10.72 12.79
C GLU A 110 -4.81 -9.37 12.76
N TYR A 111 -4.33 -8.42 11.94
CA TYR A 111 -4.97 -7.12 11.75
C TYR A 111 -6.41 -7.25 11.22
N LEU A 112 -6.64 -8.10 10.21
CA LEU A 112 -8.00 -8.36 9.70
C LEU A 112 -8.88 -9.04 10.74
N LYS A 113 -8.35 -9.99 11.53
CA LYS A 113 -9.08 -10.63 12.65
C LYS A 113 -9.45 -9.65 13.76
N GLN A 114 -8.62 -8.65 14.04
CA GLN A 114 -8.95 -7.58 14.99
C GLN A 114 -10.02 -6.64 14.42
N LEU A 115 -9.92 -6.29 13.13
CA LEU A 115 -10.91 -5.45 12.46
C LEU A 115 -12.30 -6.11 12.39
N ALA A 116 -12.37 -7.40 12.09
CA ALA A 116 -13.63 -8.16 12.02
C ALA A 116 -14.30 -8.44 13.38
N ARG A 117 -13.67 -8.04 14.49
CA ARG A 117 -14.20 -8.12 15.86
C ARG A 117 -14.70 -6.77 16.40
N THR A 118 -14.55 -5.69 15.62
CA THR A 118 -14.97 -4.33 15.97
C THR A 118 -16.27 -3.97 15.28
#